data_AF-A0A941FUD9-F1
#
_entry.id   AF-A0A941FUD9-F1
#
_cell.length_a   1.000
_cell.length_b   1.000
_cell.length_c   1.000
_cell.angle_alpha   90.00
_cell.angle_beta   90.00
_cell.angle_gamma   90.00
#
_symmetry.space_group_name_H-M   'P 1'
#
loop_
_entity.id
_entity.type
_entity.pdbx_description
1 polymer ?
#
loop_
_entity_poly.entity_id
_entity_poly.type
_entity_poly.pdbx_seq_one_letter_code
_entity_poly.pdbx_strand_id
1 'polypeptide(L)' 'MAKLRGVTVDTLRHYDKIGLLKPFHIDPETGYRYYSISQYEVLGTIKELRSIGFSLEEIKQFLTDRNVKSRF' A
#
# COMPACT_ATOMS: atom_id res chain seq x y z
N MET A 1 -10.73 1.15 10.56
CA MET A 1 -9.77 2.08 9.92
C MET A 1 -9.97 2.25 8.40
N ALA A 2 -11.07 1.80 7.78
CA ALA A 2 -11.35 2.01 6.34
C ALA A 2 -11.91 3.41 5.98
N LYS A 3 -12.07 4.31 6.96
CA LYS A 3 -12.72 5.62 6.76
C LYS A 3 -11.77 6.78 6.42
N LEU A 4 -10.46 6.57 6.34
CA LEU A 4 -9.52 7.70 6.45
C LEU A 4 -8.95 8.29 5.15
N ARG A 5 -9.00 7.66 3.97
CA ARG A 5 -8.54 8.30 2.70
C ARG A 5 -9.36 7.97 1.45
N GLY A 6 -10.60 7.48 1.59
CA GLY A 6 -11.39 7.04 0.43
C GLY A 6 -10.77 5.86 -0.33
N VAL A 7 -10.00 5.01 0.37
CA VAL A 7 -9.50 3.74 -0.15
C VAL A 7 -10.42 2.66 0.40
N THR A 8 -11.06 1.91 -0.49
CA THR A 8 -11.97 0.83 -0.08
C THR A 8 -11.18 -0.37 0.41
N VAL A 9 -11.85 -1.24 1.19
CA VAL A 9 -11.27 -2.53 1.60
C VAL A 9 -10.87 -3.37 0.37
N ASP A 10 -11.62 -3.27 -0.72
CA ASP A 10 -11.32 -3.96 -1.97
C ASP A 10 -9.99 -3.48 -2.59
N THR A 11 -9.77 -2.17 -2.63
CA THR A 11 -8.50 -1.59 -3.11
C THR A 11 -7.30 -2.07 -2.29
N LEU A 12 -7.43 -2.15 -0.96
CA LEU A 12 -6.37 -2.67 -0.09
C LEU A 12 -6.09 -4.15 -0.34
N ARG A 13 -7.14 -4.96 -0.55
CA ARG A 13 -7.01 -6.38 -0.91
C ARG A 13 -6.36 -6.56 -2.28
N HIS A 14 -6.71 -5.72 -3.23
CA HIS A 14 -6.10 -5.72 -4.56
C HIS A 14 -4.60 -5.41 -4.46
N TYR A 15 -4.21 -4.37 -3.71
CA TYR A 15 -2.81 -4.00 -3.50
C TYR A 15 -2.00 -5.08 -2.78
N ASP A 16 -2.60 -5.77 -1.81
CA ASP A 16 -2.00 -6.94 -1.16
C ASP A 16 -1.77 -8.08 -2.17
N LYS A 17 -2.79 -8.41 -2.97
CA LYS A 17 -2.74 -9.49 -3.98
C LYS A 17 -1.64 -9.28 -5.02
N ILE A 18 -1.44 -8.06 -5.50
CA ILE A 18 -0.39 -7.73 -6.48
C ILE A 18 0.98 -7.47 -5.82
N GLY A 19 1.05 -7.54 -4.49
CA GLY A 19 2.25 -7.28 -3.71
C GLY A 19 2.71 -5.82 -3.77
N LEU A 20 1.81 -4.88 -4.01
CA LEU A 20 2.09 -3.44 -4.01
C LEU A 20 2.13 -2.90 -2.57
N LEU A 21 1.22 -3.36 -1.72
CA LEU A 21 1.20 -3.00 -0.30
C LEU A 21 0.66 -4.16 0.52
N LYS A 22 1.53 -4.81 1.29
CA LYS A 22 1.13 -5.89 2.20
C LYS A 22 0.60 -5.33 3.51
N PRO A 23 -0.38 -5.96 4.15
CA PRO A 23 -0.80 -5.58 5.50
C PRO A 23 0.35 -5.73 6.48
N PHE A 24 0.41 -4.84 7.47
CA PHE A 24 1.38 -4.94 8.57
C PHE A 24 1.13 -6.19 9.41
N HIS A 25 -0.14 -6.53 9.64
CA HIS A 25 -0.53 -7.72 10.38
C HIS A 25 -1.81 -8.31 9.78
N ILE A 26 -1.86 -9.64 9.74
CA ILE A 26 -3.07 -10.39 9.41
C ILE A 26 -3.45 -11.16 10.66
N ASP A 27 -4.65 -10.91 11.15
CA ASP A 27 -5.24 -11.63 12.26
C ASP A 27 -5.36 -13.12 11.90
N PRO A 28 -4.72 -14.03 12.65
CA PRO A 28 -4.71 -15.45 12.28
C PRO A 28 -6.06 -16.14 12.51
N GLU A 29 -6.92 -15.59 13.37
CA GLU A 29 -8.21 -16.20 13.72
C GLU A 29 -9.34 -15.72 12.79
N THR A 30 -9.31 -14.44 12.41
CA THR A 30 -10.37 -13.79 11.62
C THR A 30 -9.96 -13.48 10.18
N GLY A 31 -8.66 -13.52 9.85
CA GLY A 31 -8.12 -13.10 8.56
C GLY A 31 -8.20 -11.59 8.32
N TYR A 32 -8.51 -10.80 9.37
CA TYR A 32 -8.61 -9.35 9.27
C TYR A 32 -7.23 -8.72 9.01
N ARG A 33 -7.19 -7.76 8.09
CA ARG A 33 -5.95 -7.09 7.68
C ARG A 33 -5.80 -5.76 8.38
N TYR A 34 -4.71 -5.61 9.11
CA TYR A 34 -4.32 -4.37 9.78
C TYR A 34 -3.19 -3.69 9.01
N TYR A 35 -3.36 -2.39 8.78
CA TYR A 35 -2.38 -1.53 8.14
C TYR A 35 -1.89 -0.51 9.15
N SER A 36 -0.58 -0.27 9.20
CA SER A 36 0.04 0.67 10.15
C SER A 36 -0.05 2.13 9.68
N ILE A 37 0.27 3.07 10.58
CA ILE A 37 0.33 4.50 10.26
C ILE A 37 1.38 4.79 9.16
N SER A 38 2.55 4.15 9.20
CA SER A 38 3.56 4.35 8.15
C SER A 38 3.07 3.85 6.78
N GLN A 39 2.27 2.79 6.74
CA GLN A 39 1.66 2.30 5.50
C GLN A 39 0.58 3.24 4.96
N TYR A 40 0.01 4.09 5.81
CA TYR A 40 -0.92 5.12 5.41
C TYR A 40 -0.26 6.23 4.59
N GLU A 41 0.99 6.59 4.90
CA GLU A 41 1.78 7.53 4.09
C GLU A 41 2.12 6.94 2.71
N VAL A 42 2.45 5.65 2.68
CA VAL A 42 2.67 4.91 1.42
C VAL A 42 1.40 4.90 0.57
N LEU A 43 0.22 4.69 1.17
CA LEU A 43 -1.06 4.79 0.46
C LEU A 43 -1.29 6.19 -0.13
N GLY A 44 -0.90 7.25 0.58
CA GLY A 44 -0.94 8.63 0.07
C GLY A 44 -0.12 8.76 -1.22
N THR A 45 1.12 8.27 -1.19
CA THR A 45 2.03 8.25 -2.35
C THR A 45 1.45 7.48 -3.53
N ILE A 46 0.90 6.29 -3.28
CA ILE A 46 0.27 5.46 -4.32
C ILE A 46 -0.88 6.23 -4.99
N LYS A 47 -1.74 6.89 -4.21
CA LYS A 47 -2.87 7.65 -4.77
C LYS A 47 -2.41 8.84 -5.62
N GLU A 48 -1.39 9.56 -5.16
CA GLU A 48 -0.85 10.72 -5.86
C GLU A 48 -0.22 10.32 -7.19
N LEU A 49 0.64 9.29 -7.20
CA LEU A 49 1.23 8.77 -8.43
C LEU A 49 0.16 8.23 -9.40
N ARG A 50 -0.87 7.55 -8.89
CA ARG A 50 -2.03 7.12 -9.71
C ARG A 50 -2.76 8.30 -10.33
N SER A 51 -2.90 9.42 -9.62
CA SER A 51 -3.57 10.62 -10.15
C SER A 51 -2.80 11.33 -11.25
N ILE A 52 -1.47 11.15 -11.28
CA ILE A 52 -0.57 11.74 -12.29
C ILE A 52 -0.38 10.79 -13.50
N GLY A 53 -0.99 9.59 -13.47
CA GLY A 53 -1.05 8.67 -14.60
C GLY A 53 -0.11 7.46 -14.52
N PHE A 54 0.59 7.26 -13.41
CA PHE A 54 1.46 6.08 -13.24
C PHE A 54 0.63 4.80 -13.14
N SER A 55 1.12 3.74 -13.77
CA SER A 55 0.61 2.38 -13.61
C SER A 55 0.96 1.81 -12.22
N LEU A 56 0.22 0.79 -11.78
CA LEU A 56 0.52 0.13 -10.50
C LEU A 56 1.89 -0.56 -10.50
N GLU A 57 2.36 -0.99 -11.66
CA GLU A 57 3.69 -1.60 -11.82
C GLU A 57 4.81 -0.57 -11.65
N GLU A 58 4.70 0.59 -12.29
CA GLU A 58 5.67 1.69 -12.13
C GLU A 58 5.71 2.18 -10.67
N ILE A 59 4.55 2.28 -10.01
CA ILE A 59 4.48 2.65 -8.59
C ILE A 59 5.16 1.58 -7.72
N LYS A 60 4.96 0.29 -8.03
CA LYS A 60 5.62 -0.80 -7.31
C LYS A 60 7.14 -0.72 -7.43
N GLN A 61 7.65 -0.46 -8.63
CA GLN A 61 9.07 -0.25 -8.87
C GLN A 61 9.58 0.97 -8.09
N PHE A 62 8.91 2.11 -8.18
CA PHE A 62 9.26 3.34 -7.45
C PHE A 62 9.35 3.13 -5.93
N LEU A 63 8.37 2.43 -5.35
CA LEU A 63 8.35 2.14 -3.91
C LEU A 63 9.46 1.16 -3.51
N THR A 64 9.79 0.20 -4.39
CA THR A 64 10.89 -0.75 -4.17
C THR A 64 12.23 -0.02 -4.19
N ASP A 65 12.46 0.85 -5.18
CA ASP A 65 13.70 1.61 -5.33
C ASP A 65 13.92 2.62 -4.19
N ARG A 66 12.84 3.25 -3.70
CA ARG A 66 12.90 4.09 -2.49
C ARG A 66 13.39 3.32 -1.27
N ASN A 67 12.97 2.07 -1.13
CA ASN A 67 13.35 1.23 0.01
C ASN A 67 14.83 0.79 -0.09
N VAL A 68 15.33 0.56 -1.30
CA VAL A 68 16.74 0.20 -1.55
C VAL A 68 17.71 1.34 -1.17
N LYS A 69 17.28 2.61 -1.15
CA LYS A 69 18.14 3.75 -0.77
C LYS A 69 18.41 3.90 0.73
N SER A 70 17.82 3.07 1.61
CA SER A 70 18.14 3.05 3.05
C SER A 70 19.26 2.09 3.46
N ARG A 71 20.10 1.65 2.50
CA ARG A 71 21.16 0.65 2.74
C ARG A 71 22.59 1.21 2.65
N PHE A 72 22.77 2.46 3.06
CA PHE A 72 24.08 3.07 3.33
C PHE A 72 24.17 3.50 4.78
#